data_AF-A0A7J6U009-F1
#
_entry.id   AF-A0A7J6U009-F1
#
_cell.length_a   1.000
_cell.length_b   1.000
_cell.length_c   1.000
_cell.angle_alpha   90.00
_cell.angle_beta   90.00
_cell.angle_gamma   90.00
#
_symmetry.space_group_name_H-M   'P 1'
#
loop_
_entity.id
_entity.type
_entity.pdbx_description
1 polymer ?
#
loop_
_entity_poly.entity_id
_entity_poly.type
_entity_poly.pdbx_seq_one_letter_code
_entity_poly.pdbx_strand_id
1 'polypeptide(L)'
;MMQGALELHRLKVKDVMTPLDQVAMYPADQVLDSKTLQDIMEKGHSRLPIYQGHPHNVHGMLLVKRLIVLNPEDKVQIGNTDLLEPMICDMDTTLLDMLYEFSTGRSHLAVATDDPERVIQAIHDDKQIPCNIHMAGIITLEDVIERLIKHDIQDESDISVTLQPVLHLPTSSGSKIK
;
A
#
# COMPACT_ATOMS: atom_id res chain seq x y z
N MET A 1 4.59 -10.22 -21.59
CA MET A 1 3.47 -9.26 -21.65
C MET A 1 2.15 -9.87 -22.13
N MET A 2 2.05 -10.59 -23.28
CA MET A 2 0.77 -11.21 -23.70
C MET A 2 0.13 -12.09 -22.62
N GLN A 3 0.92 -12.90 -21.92
CA GLN A 3 0.41 -13.76 -20.84
C GLN A 3 -0.01 -12.97 -19.59
N GLY A 4 0.67 -11.86 -19.28
CA GLY A 4 0.29 -10.98 -18.16
C GLY A 4 -1.04 -10.28 -18.43
N ALA A 5 -1.25 -9.73 -19.63
CA ALA A 5 -2.53 -9.13 -20.00
C ALA A 5 -3.71 -10.12 -19.91
N LEU A 6 -3.49 -11.38 -20.30
CA LEU A 6 -4.49 -12.44 -20.15
C LEU A 6 -4.76 -12.77 -18.66
N GLU A 7 -3.73 -12.73 -17.82
CA GLU A 7 -3.89 -12.89 -16.37
C GLU A 7 -4.68 -11.74 -15.75
N LEU A 8 -4.42 -10.49 -16.13
CA LEU A 8 -5.16 -9.33 -15.61
C LEU A 8 -6.66 -9.41 -15.89
N HIS A 9 -7.04 -9.97 -17.06
CA HIS A 9 -8.44 -10.18 -17.41
C HIS A 9 -9.11 -11.30 -16.57
N ARG A 10 -8.33 -12.23 -16.00
CA ARG A 10 -8.87 -13.39 -15.26
C ARG A 10 -8.78 -13.22 -13.75
N LEU A 11 -7.69 -12.66 -13.26
CA LEU A 11 -7.44 -12.44 -11.85
C LEU A 11 -8.32 -11.33 -11.33
N LYS A 12 -8.76 -11.51 -10.10
CA LYS A 12 -9.59 -10.56 -9.37
C LYS A 12 -8.78 -9.92 -8.25
N VAL A 13 -9.27 -8.80 -7.73
CA VAL A 13 -8.65 -8.10 -6.60
C VAL A 13 -8.36 -9.04 -5.44
N LYS A 14 -9.33 -9.86 -5.04
CA LYS A 14 -9.17 -10.83 -3.95
C LYS A 14 -8.04 -11.85 -4.12
N ASP A 15 -7.60 -12.09 -5.35
CA ASP A 15 -6.54 -13.06 -5.65
C ASP A 15 -5.14 -12.47 -5.41
N VAL A 16 -5.01 -11.14 -5.34
CA VAL A 16 -3.72 -10.43 -5.30
C VAL A 16 -3.62 -9.42 -4.16
N MET A 17 -4.74 -8.90 -3.65
CA MET A 17 -4.76 -7.87 -2.60
C MET A 17 -3.92 -8.26 -1.37
N THR A 18 -3.36 -7.26 -0.71
CA THR A 18 -2.72 -7.40 0.60
C THR A 18 -3.82 -7.39 1.67
N PRO A 19 -3.96 -8.46 2.49
CA PRO A 19 -4.95 -8.49 3.56
C PRO A 19 -4.74 -7.35 4.55
N LEU A 20 -5.83 -6.76 5.06
CA LEU A 20 -5.75 -5.54 5.86
C LEU A 20 -4.90 -5.69 7.15
N ASP A 21 -4.87 -6.89 7.72
CA ASP A 21 -4.06 -7.24 8.89
C ASP A 21 -2.54 -7.14 8.66
N GLN A 22 -2.11 -7.15 7.40
CA GLN A 22 -0.70 -7.01 6.99
C GLN A 22 -0.36 -5.59 6.54
N VAL A 23 -1.34 -4.69 6.52
CA VAL A 23 -1.16 -3.31 6.06
C VAL A 23 -0.78 -2.42 7.25
N ALA A 24 0.24 -1.59 7.05
CA ALA A 24 0.57 -0.54 8.00
C ALA A 24 -0.55 0.52 8.01
N MET A 25 -1.27 0.61 9.12
CA MET A 25 -2.42 1.51 9.29
C MET A 25 -2.37 2.21 10.64
N TYR A 26 -3.04 3.35 10.74
CA TYR A 26 -3.14 4.12 11.98
C TYR A 26 -4.58 4.50 12.28
N PRO A 27 -4.96 4.56 13.57
CA PRO A 27 -6.28 5.04 13.93
C PRO A 27 -6.35 6.57 13.76
N ALA A 28 -7.53 7.08 13.46
CA ALA A 28 -7.76 8.51 13.24
C ALA A 28 -7.45 9.37 14.47
N ASP A 29 -7.55 8.82 15.68
CA ASP A 29 -7.26 9.51 16.94
C ASP A 29 -5.76 9.52 17.32
N GLN A 30 -4.91 8.82 16.55
CA GLN A 30 -3.46 8.81 16.73
C GLN A 30 -2.91 10.23 16.61
N VAL A 31 -2.09 10.62 17.59
CA VAL A 31 -1.43 11.92 17.61
C VAL A 31 -0.14 11.87 16.78
N LEU A 32 0.05 12.85 15.90
CA LEU A 32 1.26 13.04 15.09
C LEU A 32 2.38 13.69 15.91
N ASP A 33 2.89 12.97 16.90
CA ASP A 33 4.09 13.36 17.64
C ASP A 33 5.38 12.91 16.91
N SER A 34 6.54 13.34 17.42
CA SER A 34 7.83 13.02 16.81
C SER A 34 8.07 11.51 16.66
N LYS A 35 7.57 10.70 17.60
CA LYS A 35 7.70 9.24 17.55
C LYS A 35 6.84 8.64 16.45
N THR A 36 5.59 9.08 16.35
CA THR A 36 4.64 8.60 15.33
C THR A 36 5.10 9.00 13.94
N LEU A 37 5.58 10.24 13.78
CA LEU A 37 6.14 10.71 12.51
C LEU A 37 7.38 9.90 12.11
N GLN A 38 8.28 9.62 13.06
CA GLN A 38 9.43 8.76 12.79
C GLN A 38 9.00 7.36 12.33
N ASP A 39 8.06 6.73 13.05
CA ASP A 39 7.54 5.40 12.70
C ASP A 39 6.88 5.37 11.30
N ILE A 40 6.10 6.40 10.94
CA ILE A 40 5.53 6.57 9.59
C ILE A 40 6.65 6.64 8.53
N MET A 41 7.69 7.44 8.78
CA MET A 41 8.78 7.63 7.82
C MET A 41 9.64 6.36 7.66
N GLU A 42 9.88 5.61 8.75
CA GLU A 42 10.65 4.36 8.72
C GLU A 42 9.94 3.26 7.93
N LYS A 43 8.59 3.26 7.89
CA LYS A 43 7.81 2.32 7.08
C LYS A 43 7.90 2.56 5.57
N GLY A 44 8.33 3.74 5.14
CA GLY A 44 8.62 4.03 3.73
C GLY A 44 7.40 4.11 2.79
N HIS A 45 6.16 3.96 3.28
CA HIS A 45 4.98 3.98 2.43
C HIS A 45 4.55 5.41 2.05
N SER A 46 4.18 5.61 0.78
CA SER A 46 3.66 6.92 0.31
C SER A 46 2.24 7.23 0.77
N ARG A 47 1.42 6.19 0.98
CA ARG A 47 0.00 6.28 1.36
C ARG A 47 -0.28 5.30 2.49
N LEU A 48 -0.97 5.77 3.52
CA LEU A 48 -1.32 4.96 4.70
C LEU A 48 -2.84 5.01 4.93
N PRO A 49 -3.52 3.85 4.98
CA PRO A 49 -4.93 3.83 5.34
C PRO A 49 -5.13 4.22 6.81
N ILE A 50 -6.11 5.09 7.03
CA ILE A 50 -6.50 5.58 8.36
C ILE A 50 -7.87 5.03 8.70
N TYR A 51 -7.96 4.33 9.82
CA TYR A 51 -9.21 3.71 10.26
C TYR A 51 -9.84 4.43 11.46
N GLN A 52 -11.14 4.26 11.64
CA GLN A 52 -11.86 4.81 12.77
C GLN A 52 -12.65 3.72 13.51
N GLY A 53 -12.37 3.56 14.79
CA GLY A 53 -13.02 2.57 15.67
C GLY A 53 -12.52 1.14 15.45
N HIS A 54 -12.70 0.59 14.24
CA HIS A 54 -12.31 -0.78 13.91
C HIS A 54 -11.27 -0.79 12.77
N PRO A 55 -10.22 -1.65 12.81
CA PRO A 55 -9.20 -1.70 11.75
C PRO A 55 -9.76 -1.94 10.35
N HIS A 56 -10.83 -2.73 10.24
CA HIS A 56 -11.55 -2.97 8.96
C HIS A 56 -12.52 -1.86 8.55
N ASN A 57 -12.39 -0.67 9.15
CA ASN A 57 -13.17 0.52 8.84
C ASN A 57 -12.22 1.67 8.44
N VAL A 58 -11.67 1.59 7.23
CA VAL A 58 -10.85 2.65 6.63
C VAL A 58 -11.72 3.84 6.30
N HIS A 59 -11.50 4.94 6.99
CA HIS A 59 -12.24 6.18 6.80
C HIS A 59 -11.53 7.14 5.83
N GLY A 60 -10.20 7.07 5.74
CA GLY A 60 -9.42 7.98 4.91
C GLY A 60 -8.04 7.46 4.53
N MET A 61 -7.39 8.17 3.62
CA MET A 61 -6.02 7.88 3.18
C MET A 61 -5.09 9.04 3.50
N LEU A 62 -4.05 8.77 4.29
CA LEU A 62 -3.01 9.73 4.61
C LEU A 62 -1.92 9.72 3.53
N LEU A 63 -1.62 10.90 2.98
CA LEU A 63 -0.44 11.12 2.14
C LEU A 63 0.74 11.52 3.02
N VAL A 64 1.78 10.68 3.10
CA VAL A 64 2.94 10.93 3.97
C VAL A 64 3.66 12.24 3.61
N LYS A 65 3.72 12.61 2.33
CA LYS A 65 4.27 13.90 1.90
C LYS A 65 3.58 15.13 2.50
N ARG A 66 2.31 15.01 2.93
CA ARG A 66 1.59 16.13 3.60
C ARG A 66 2.09 16.35 5.02
N LEU A 67 2.77 15.38 5.62
CA LEU A 67 3.33 15.49 6.97
C LEU A 67 4.58 16.37 7.02
N ILE A 68 5.22 16.66 5.88
CA ILE A 68 6.47 17.44 5.79
C ILE A 68 6.30 18.86 6.36
N VAL A 69 5.10 19.44 6.25
CA VAL A 69 4.80 20.79 6.72
C VAL A 69 4.27 20.84 8.15
N LEU A 70 4.06 19.69 8.79
CA LEU A 70 3.50 19.62 10.13
C LEU A 70 4.59 19.79 11.19
N ASN A 71 4.23 20.50 12.27
CA ASN A 71 5.06 20.60 13.45
C ASN A 71 4.63 19.53 14.48
N PRO A 72 5.52 18.62 14.91
CA PRO A 72 5.17 17.59 15.90
C PRO A 72 4.66 18.15 17.24
N GLU A 73 5.05 19.37 17.59
CA GLU A 73 4.64 20.03 18.84
C GLU A 73 3.15 20.42 18.85
N ASP A 74 2.52 20.53 17.68
CA ASP A 74 1.10 20.87 17.55
C ASP A 74 0.20 19.70 17.97
N LYS A 75 0.75 18.48 18.06
CA LYS A 75 0.04 17.26 18.51
C LYS A 75 -1.31 17.04 17.81
N VAL A 76 -1.33 17.31 16.51
CA VAL A 76 -2.51 17.14 15.66
C VAL A 76 -2.84 15.64 15.57
N GLN A 77 -4.12 15.30 15.67
CA GLN A 77 -4.58 13.94 15.41
C GLN A 77 -4.62 13.67 13.90
N ILE A 78 -4.27 12.47 13.47
CA ILE A 78 -4.25 12.10 12.04
C ILE A 78 -5.59 12.37 11.36
N GLY A 79 -6.71 12.05 12.01
CA GLY A 79 -8.06 12.28 11.50
C GLY A 79 -8.42 13.75 11.25
N ASN A 80 -7.71 14.69 11.89
CA ASN A 80 -7.91 16.12 11.71
C ASN A 80 -7.01 16.72 10.62
N THR A 81 -6.22 15.88 9.93
CA THR A 81 -5.45 16.30 8.76
C THR A 81 -6.29 16.20 7.49
N ASP A 82 -5.80 16.79 6.40
CA ASP A 82 -6.45 16.65 5.09
C ASP A 82 -6.24 15.22 4.55
N LEU A 83 -7.05 14.27 5.02
CA LEU A 83 -7.11 12.91 4.49
C LEU A 83 -7.74 12.94 3.09
N LEU A 84 -7.25 12.06 2.22
CA LEU A 84 -7.91 11.80 0.94
C LEU A 84 -9.05 10.79 1.15
N GLU A 85 -10.12 10.95 0.38
CA GLU A 85 -11.15 9.91 0.26
C GLU A 85 -10.52 8.61 -0.27
N PRO A 86 -10.76 7.46 0.37
CA PRO A 86 -10.23 6.19 -0.09
C PRO A 86 -10.96 5.78 -1.37
N MET A 87 -10.20 5.28 -2.34
CA MET A 87 -10.78 4.60 -3.50
C MET A 87 -11.28 3.23 -3.04
N ILE A 88 -12.56 2.94 -3.25
CA ILE A 88 -13.16 1.65 -2.85
C ILE A 88 -13.38 0.80 -4.10
N CYS A 89 -13.07 -0.50 -4.02
CA CYS A 89 -13.33 -1.45 -5.10
C CYS A 89 -13.97 -2.74 -4.60
N ASP A 90 -14.66 -3.42 -5.52
CA ASP A 90 -15.21 -4.75 -5.27
C ASP A 90 -14.10 -5.81 -5.31
N MET A 91 -14.12 -6.75 -4.38
CA MET A 91 -13.20 -7.89 -4.32
C MET A 91 -13.20 -8.76 -5.58
N ASP A 92 -14.30 -8.79 -6.32
CA ASP A 92 -14.46 -9.53 -7.57
C ASP A 92 -14.13 -8.73 -8.84
N THR A 93 -13.74 -7.45 -8.71
CA THR A 93 -13.25 -6.61 -9.81
C THR A 93 -12.01 -7.25 -10.45
N THR A 94 -11.90 -7.20 -11.79
CA THR A 94 -10.71 -7.72 -12.47
C THR A 94 -9.52 -6.79 -12.31
N LEU A 95 -8.30 -7.33 -12.39
CA LEU A 95 -7.11 -6.49 -12.35
C LEU A 95 -6.97 -5.59 -13.59
N LEU A 96 -7.58 -5.98 -14.72
CA LEU A 96 -7.65 -5.13 -15.91
C LEU A 96 -8.50 -3.87 -15.65
N ASP A 97 -9.66 -4.04 -15.00
CA ASP A 97 -10.51 -2.91 -14.62
C ASP A 97 -9.81 -2.03 -13.58
N MET A 98 -9.13 -2.64 -12.59
CA MET A 98 -8.32 -1.89 -11.62
C MET A 98 -7.20 -1.10 -12.30
N LEU A 99 -6.52 -1.67 -13.31
CA LEU A 99 -5.51 -0.95 -14.09
C LEU A 99 -6.11 0.28 -14.77
N TYR A 100 -7.29 0.14 -15.36
CA TYR A 100 -8.01 1.26 -15.96
C TYR A 100 -8.36 2.33 -14.93
N GLU A 101 -8.93 1.92 -13.79
CA GLU A 101 -9.30 2.82 -12.72
C GLU A 101 -8.10 3.61 -12.16
N PHE A 102 -6.97 2.94 -11.92
CA PHE A 102 -5.73 3.61 -11.49
C PHE A 102 -5.18 4.56 -12.56
N SER A 103 -5.34 4.23 -13.85
CA SER A 103 -4.91 5.12 -14.95
C SER A 103 -5.68 6.44 -15.03
N THR A 104 -6.84 6.54 -14.37
CA THR A 104 -7.59 7.80 -14.24
C THR A 104 -6.87 8.84 -13.37
N GLY A 105 -5.87 8.40 -12.58
CA GLY A 105 -5.05 9.27 -11.72
C GLY A 105 -5.71 9.68 -10.41
N ARG A 106 -6.90 9.13 -10.07
CA ARG A 106 -7.62 9.45 -8.82
C ARG A 106 -6.90 8.93 -7.57
N SER A 107 -6.42 7.69 -7.61
CA SER A 107 -5.61 7.06 -6.56
C SER A 107 -4.78 5.94 -7.17
N HIS A 108 -3.69 5.55 -6.52
CA HIS A 108 -2.90 4.34 -6.86
C HIS A 108 -3.07 3.24 -5.81
N LEU A 109 -3.94 3.44 -4.82
CA LEU A 109 -4.27 2.47 -3.77
C LEU A 109 -5.79 2.46 -3.63
N ALA A 110 -6.36 1.27 -3.67
CA ALA A 110 -7.78 1.02 -3.43
C ALA A 110 -7.97 0.07 -2.25
N VAL A 111 -9.07 0.26 -1.52
CA VAL A 111 -9.51 -0.62 -0.43
C VAL A 111 -10.57 -1.56 -0.99
N ALA A 112 -10.34 -2.85 -0.83
CA ALA A 112 -11.21 -3.92 -1.32
C ALA A 112 -12.24 -4.31 -0.26
N THR A 113 -13.50 -4.43 -0.67
CA THR A 113 -14.63 -4.81 0.19
C THR A 113 -15.64 -5.64 -0.60
N ASP A 114 -16.49 -6.39 0.11
CA ASP A 114 -17.59 -7.17 -0.44
C ASP A 114 -18.83 -6.32 -0.79
N ASP A 115 -18.93 -5.12 -0.19
CA ASP A 115 -20.07 -4.20 -0.38
C ASP A 115 -19.57 -2.76 -0.66
N PRO A 116 -19.00 -2.50 -1.85
CA PRO A 116 -18.37 -1.21 -2.16
C PRO A 116 -19.38 -0.07 -2.20
N GLU A 117 -20.60 -0.30 -2.69
CA GLU A 117 -21.63 0.74 -2.79
C GLU A 117 -22.01 1.30 -1.43
N ARG A 118 -22.22 0.45 -0.42
CA ARG A 118 -22.55 0.90 0.93
C ARG A 118 -21.39 1.63 1.61
N VAL A 119 -20.15 1.20 1.39
CA VAL A 119 -18.97 1.91 1.89
C VAL A 119 -18.88 3.29 1.27
N ILE A 120 -19.00 3.39 -0.07
CA ILE A 120 -18.95 4.67 -0.78
C ILE A 120 -20.05 5.61 -0.29
N GLN A 121 -21.29 5.11 -0.13
CA GLN A 121 -22.40 5.90 0.41
C GLN A 121 -22.13 6.38 1.83
N ALA A 122 -21.58 5.52 2.70
CA ALA A 122 -21.26 5.90 4.08
C ALA A 122 -20.20 7.00 4.12
N ILE A 123 -19.14 6.90 3.31
CA ILE A 123 -18.09 7.92 3.22
C ILE A 123 -18.66 9.24 2.68
N HIS A 124 -19.43 9.19 1.59
CA HIS A 124 -20.02 10.38 0.98
C HIS A 124 -21.00 11.12 1.93
N ASP A 125 -21.72 10.37 2.75
CA ASP A 125 -22.67 10.92 3.73
C ASP A 125 -22.02 11.32 5.06
N ASP A 126 -20.69 11.18 5.21
CA ASP A 126 -19.95 11.35 6.46
C ASP A 126 -20.56 10.54 7.62
N LYS A 127 -20.97 9.30 7.31
CA LYS A 127 -21.55 8.35 8.26
C LYS A 127 -20.56 7.25 8.60
N GLN A 128 -20.74 6.66 9.77
CA GLN A 128 -20.01 5.45 10.12
C GLN A 128 -20.36 4.33 9.14
N ILE A 129 -19.33 3.67 8.62
CA ILE A 129 -19.49 2.46 7.83
C ILE A 129 -20.16 1.39 8.72
N PRO A 130 -21.25 0.77 8.26
CA PRO A 130 -21.96 -0.24 9.04
C PRO A 130 -21.04 -1.35 9.56
N CYS A 131 -21.18 -1.73 10.83
CA CYS A 131 -20.30 -2.71 11.48
C CYS A 131 -20.33 -4.12 10.87
N ASN A 132 -21.32 -4.40 10.01
CA ASN A 132 -21.45 -5.66 9.28
C ASN A 132 -20.73 -5.66 7.93
N ILE A 133 -20.09 -4.56 7.54
CA ILE A 133 -19.28 -4.46 6.32
C ILE A 133 -17.81 -4.64 6.71
N HIS A 134 -17.10 -5.41 5.92
CA HIS A 134 -15.72 -5.78 6.20
C HIS A 134 -14.82 -5.42 5.02
N MET A 135 -13.94 -4.44 5.22
CA MET A 135 -12.87 -4.16 4.27
C MET A 135 -11.80 -5.25 4.40
N ALA A 136 -11.59 -6.00 3.31
CA ALA A 136 -10.79 -7.22 3.33
C ALA A 136 -9.28 -6.96 3.14
N GLY A 137 -8.92 -5.91 2.40
CA GLY A 137 -7.53 -5.61 2.10
C GLY A 137 -7.35 -4.39 1.22
N ILE A 138 -6.13 -4.17 0.76
CA ILE A 138 -5.79 -3.13 -0.20
C ILE A 138 -5.17 -3.72 -1.46
N ILE A 139 -5.30 -2.99 -2.56
CA ILE A 139 -4.57 -3.26 -3.80
C ILE A 139 -3.97 -1.97 -4.33
N THR A 140 -2.76 -2.06 -4.85
CA THR A 140 -2.00 -0.95 -5.39
C THR A 140 -1.82 -1.06 -6.90
N LEU A 141 -1.43 0.04 -7.55
CA LEU A 141 -1.08 0.01 -8.98
C LEU A 141 0.14 -0.90 -9.20
N GLU A 142 1.09 -0.88 -8.28
CA GLU A 142 2.30 -1.68 -8.29
C GLU A 142 1.97 -3.18 -8.33
N ASP A 143 1.01 -3.65 -7.51
CA ASP A 143 0.52 -5.04 -7.54
C ASP A 143 -0.01 -5.45 -8.93
N VAL A 144 -0.75 -4.54 -9.58
CA VAL A 144 -1.35 -4.79 -10.89
C VAL A 144 -0.28 -4.83 -11.99
N ILE A 145 0.70 -3.92 -11.95
CA ILE A 145 1.79 -3.87 -12.94
C ILE A 145 2.74 -5.06 -12.75
N GLU A 146 3.00 -5.51 -11.52
CA GLU A 146 3.78 -6.71 -11.24
C GLU A 146 3.19 -7.94 -11.93
N ARG A 147 1.86 -8.12 -11.86
CA ARG A 147 1.16 -9.21 -12.58
C ARG A 147 1.25 -9.06 -14.09
N LEU A 148 1.24 -7.84 -14.61
CA LEU A 148 1.34 -7.58 -16.05
C LEU A 148 2.74 -7.93 -16.60
N ILE A 149 3.79 -7.57 -15.84
CA ILE A 149 5.19 -7.77 -16.23
C ILE A 149 5.68 -9.19 -15.87
N LYS A 150 5.04 -9.85 -14.90
CA LYS A 150 5.44 -11.14 -14.31
C LYS A 150 6.84 -11.11 -13.70
N HIS A 151 7.23 -9.96 -13.16
CA HIS A 151 8.46 -9.76 -12.39
C HIS A 151 8.11 -8.88 -11.21
N ASP A 152 8.67 -9.20 -10.04
CA ASP A 152 8.52 -8.41 -8.84
C ASP A 152 9.05 -7.00 -9.11
N ILE A 153 8.23 -5.99 -8.84
CA ILE A 153 8.66 -4.60 -8.97
C ILE A 153 9.35 -4.25 -7.66
N GLN A 154 10.67 -4.09 -7.74
CA GLN A 154 11.43 -3.59 -6.60
C GLN A 154 11.16 -2.09 -6.47
N ASP A 155 10.53 -1.69 -5.38
CA ASP A 155 10.47 -0.28 -5.00
C ASP A 155 11.86 0.18 -4.53
N GLU A 156 12.11 1.49 -4.58
CA GLU A 156 13.38 2.08 -4.11
C GLU A 156 13.66 1.73 -2.63
N SER A 157 12.61 1.44 -1.86
CA SER A 157 12.68 1.01 -0.46
C SER A 157 13.06 -0.48 -0.26
N ASP A 158 12.98 -1.33 -1.28
CA ASP A 158 13.17 -2.79 -1.19
C ASP A 158 14.65 -3.24 -1.28
N ILE A 159 15.60 -2.31 -1.30
CA ILE A 159 17.03 -2.64 -1.44
C ILE A 159 17.57 -3.28 -0.15
N SER A 160 17.47 -4.60 -0.06
CA SER A 160 18.38 -5.39 0.74
C SER A 160 19.68 -5.59 -0.05
N VAL A 161 20.76 -4.95 0.40
CA VAL A 161 22.09 -5.12 -0.19
C VAL A 161 22.52 -6.57 -0.03
N THR A 162 22.23 -7.41 -1.01
CA THR A 162 22.84 -8.73 -1.12
C THR A 162 24.28 -8.50 -1.58
N LEU A 163 25.18 -8.27 -0.63
CA LEU A 163 26.61 -8.32 -0.88
C LEU A 163 26.94 -9.75 -1.33
N GLN A 164 27.03 -9.97 -2.64
CA GLN A 164 27.66 -11.19 -3.14
C GLN A 164 29.12 -11.18 -2.63
N PRO A 165 29.61 -12.23 -1.96
CA PRO A 165 31.01 -12.31 -1.60
C PRO A 165 31.81 -12.35 -2.90
N VAL A 166 32.63 -11.32 -3.12
CA VAL A 166 33.56 -11.27 -4.23
C VAL A 166 34.40 -12.56 -4.18
N LEU A 167 34.31 -13.35 -5.26
CA LEU A 167 35.06 -14.59 -5.42
C LEU A 167 36.53 -14.35 -5.10
N HIS A 168 37.08 -15.09 -4.14
CA HIS A 168 38.50 -15.14 -3.84
C HIS A 168 39.28 -15.46 -5.13
N LEU A 169 40.14 -14.54 -5.56
CA LEU A 169 41.17 -14.83 -6.57
C LEU A 169 42.15 -15.85 -5.97
N PRO A 170 42.49 -16.95 -6.67
CA PRO A 170 43.50 -17.87 -6.18
C PRO A 170 44.86 -17.16 -6.20
N THR A 171 45.48 -17.03 -5.03
CA THR A 171 46.88 -16.63 -4.92
C THR A 171 47.73 -17.69 -5.62
N SER A 172 48.40 -17.31 -6.70
CA SER A 172 49.44 -18.11 -7.33
C SER A 172 50.65 -18.18 -6.39
N SER A 173 50.71 -19.26 -5.60
CA SER A 173 51.93 -19.64 -4.90
C SER A 173 52.95 -20.08 -5.94
N GLY A 174 53.90 -19.19 -6.25
CA GLY A 174 55.17 -19.61 -6.81
C GLY A 174 55.95 -20.40 -5.76
N SER A 175 56.44 -21.58 -6.12
CA SER A 175 57.83 -21.94 -5.82
C SER A 175 58.30 -23.08 -6.71
N LYS A 176 59.54 -22.89 -7.17
CA LYS A 176 60.30 -23.69 -8.11
C LYS A 176 60.71 -25.06 -7.54
N ILE A 177 61.28 -25.88 -8.44
CA ILE A 177 62.48 -26.73 -8.30
C ILE A 177 62.21 -28.21 -8.67
N LYS A 178 62.50 -28.59 -9.93
CA LYS A 178 63.72 -29.33 -10.31
C LYS A 178 63.87 -29.39 -11.83
#